data_AF-A0A963MLV6-F1
#
_entry.id   AF-A0A963MLV6-F1
#
_cell.length_a   1.000
_cell.length_b   1.000
_cell.length_c   1.000
_cell.angle_alpha   90.00
_cell.angle_beta   90.00
_cell.angle_gamma   90.00
#
_symmetry.space_group_name_H-M   'P 1'
#
loop_
_entity.id
_entity.type
_entity.pdbx_description
1 polymer ?
#
loop_
_entity_poly.entity_id
_entity_poly.type
_entity_poly.pdbx_seq_one_letter_code
_entity_poly.pdbx_strand_id
1 'polypeptide(L)'
;PVPCSRLASLITTRHPALAADWNGKGSFRKFVDSLELAPLRFDWSNSGGFVFDPARAGTGMQDGSATPDWGEDQDILPLAMQIHEVSGVPLLGPVEYRALFSIIEDDAGRHPFDLKETGKRVRDRLREAGHGGSRLDVNWILRGLLMRGHAFGEGQDRAATLATKTANNVRSLCLREQMILDRAAETAIARWFGTSPDARRMGQ
;
A
#
# COMPACT_ATOMS: atom_id res chain seq x y z
N PRO A 1 -8.95 -11.89 6.63
CA PRO A 1 -8.80 -11.81 5.16
C PRO A 1 -7.52 -12.54 4.75
N VAL A 2 -7.48 -13.17 3.57
CA VAL A 2 -6.33 -13.94 3.08
C VAL A 2 -5.94 -13.43 1.68
N PRO A 3 -4.67 -13.09 1.42
CA PRO A 3 -4.23 -12.69 0.08
C PRO A 3 -4.48 -13.79 -0.95
N CYS A 4 -5.03 -13.43 -2.10
CA CYS A 4 -5.32 -14.38 -3.18
C CYS A 4 -4.04 -15.02 -3.76
N SER A 5 -2.92 -14.30 -3.75
CA SER A 5 -1.60 -14.85 -4.13
C SER A 5 -1.16 -16.03 -3.24
N ARG A 6 -1.48 -15.97 -1.93
CA ARG A 6 -1.20 -17.07 -0.99
C ARG A 6 -2.08 -18.28 -1.30
N LEU A 7 -3.35 -18.07 -1.61
CA LEU A 7 -4.25 -19.15 -2.03
C LEU A 7 -3.81 -19.80 -3.34
N ALA A 8 -3.49 -18.99 -4.35
CA ALA A 8 -2.98 -19.49 -5.63
C ALA A 8 -1.70 -20.32 -5.43
N SER A 9 -0.78 -19.85 -4.58
CA SER A 9 0.45 -20.59 -4.26
C SER A 9 0.16 -21.93 -3.57
N LEU A 10 -0.74 -21.94 -2.58
CA LEU A 10 -1.12 -23.17 -1.87
C LEU A 10 -1.78 -24.19 -2.79
N ILE A 11 -2.66 -23.75 -3.69
CA ILE A 11 -3.33 -24.62 -4.65
C ILE A 11 -2.31 -25.15 -5.66
N THR A 12 -1.39 -24.32 -6.13
CA THR A 12 -0.32 -24.76 -7.05
C THR A 12 0.54 -25.85 -6.41
N THR A 13 0.91 -25.70 -5.14
CA THR A 13 1.72 -26.68 -4.41
C THR A 13 0.97 -27.98 -4.13
N ARG A 14 -0.31 -27.90 -3.72
CA ARG A 14 -1.09 -29.08 -3.30
C ARG A 14 -1.81 -29.78 -4.44
N HIS A 15 -2.16 -29.05 -5.49
CA HIS A 15 -2.98 -29.50 -6.62
C HIS A 15 -2.39 -29.01 -7.96
N PRO A 16 -1.15 -29.40 -8.30
CA PRO A 16 -0.45 -28.90 -9.48
C PRO A 16 -1.19 -29.20 -10.79
N ALA A 17 -1.89 -30.34 -10.89
CA ALA A 17 -2.68 -30.70 -12.07
C ALA A 17 -3.87 -29.74 -12.29
N LEU A 18 -4.50 -29.27 -11.22
CA LEU A 18 -5.57 -28.27 -11.29
C LEU A 18 -5.01 -26.88 -11.61
N ALA A 19 -3.87 -26.52 -11.02
CA ALA A 19 -3.25 -25.22 -11.21
C ALA A 19 -2.61 -25.03 -12.60
N ALA A 20 -2.32 -26.13 -13.31
CA ALA A 20 -1.69 -26.12 -14.63
C ALA A 20 -2.44 -25.22 -15.63
N ASP A 21 -3.77 -25.25 -15.60
CA ASP A 21 -4.63 -24.40 -16.43
C ASP A 21 -5.80 -23.77 -15.65
N TRP A 22 -5.75 -23.87 -14.31
CA TRP A 22 -6.82 -23.48 -13.41
C TRP A 22 -8.16 -24.13 -13.77
N ASN A 23 -8.13 -25.44 -14.00
CA ASN A 23 -9.27 -26.26 -14.44
C ASN A 23 -9.92 -25.71 -15.72
N GLY A 24 -9.08 -25.41 -16.71
CA GLY A 24 -9.48 -24.88 -18.01
C GLY A 24 -9.93 -23.40 -18.01
N LYS A 25 -9.77 -22.66 -16.90
CA LYS A 25 -10.17 -21.24 -16.81
C LYS A 25 -9.04 -20.26 -17.13
N GLY A 26 -7.80 -20.76 -17.23
CA GLY A 26 -6.62 -20.02 -17.67
C GLY A 26 -6.01 -19.05 -16.65
N SER A 27 -6.72 -18.74 -15.56
CA SER A 27 -6.18 -17.93 -14.45
C SER A 27 -6.88 -18.27 -13.14
N PHE A 28 -6.17 -18.08 -12.02
CA PHE A 28 -6.72 -18.27 -10.67
C PHE A 28 -8.01 -17.47 -10.44
N ARG A 29 -8.05 -16.19 -10.85
CA ARG A 29 -9.24 -15.34 -10.69
C ARG A 29 -10.44 -15.91 -11.42
N LYS A 30 -10.31 -16.22 -12.71
CA LYS A 30 -11.41 -16.82 -13.51
C LYS A 30 -11.88 -18.16 -12.95
N PHE A 31 -10.97 -18.94 -12.38
CA PHE A 31 -11.32 -20.19 -11.71
C PHE A 31 -12.15 -19.95 -10.46
N VAL A 32 -11.69 -19.08 -9.57
CA VAL A 32 -12.41 -18.73 -8.34
C VAL A 32 -13.75 -18.07 -8.64
N ASP A 33 -13.83 -17.15 -9.61
CA ASP A 33 -15.07 -16.50 -10.04
C ASP A 33 -16.09 -17.52 -10.61
N SER A 34 -15.63 -18.71 -11.03
CA SER A 34 -16.51 -19.80 -11.50
C SER A 34 -17.01 -20.73 -10.39
N LEU A 35 -16.51 -20.59 -9.15
CA LEU A 35 -16.89 -21.40 -8.01
C LEU A 35 -17.94 -20.69 -7.17
N GLU A 36 -18.92 -21.45 -6.67
CA GLU A 36 -19.89 -20.95 -5.70
C GLU A 36 -19.30 -21.01 -4.29
N LEU A 37 -18.55 -19.97 -3.91
CA LEU A 37 -17.80 -19.93 -2.64
C LEU A 37 -18.49 -19.15 -1.52
N ALA A 38 -19.77 -18.81 -1.67
CA ALA A 38 -20.52 -18.13 -0.62
C ALA A 38 -20.47 -18.94 0.69
N PRO A 39 -20.28 -18.28 1.86
CA PRO A 39 -20.35 -16.84 2.10
C PRO A 39 -19.06 -16.07 1.80
N LEU A 40 -17.96 -16.72 1.39
CA LEU A 40 -16.69 -16.05 1.12
C LEU A 40 -16.84 -14.99 0.03
N ARG A 41 -16.11 -13.88 0.21
CA ARG A 41 -16.09 -12.73 -0.69
C ARG A 41 -14.67 -12.45 -1.11
N PHE A 42 -14.52 -12.11 -2.39
CA PHE A 42 -13.26 -11.75 -3.01
C PHE A 42 -13.29 -10.28 -3.35
N ASP A 43 -12.32 -9.53 -2.86
CA ASP A 43 -12.06 -8.17 -3.28
C ASP A 43 -10.82 -8.16 -4.18
N TRP A 44 -10.97 -7.52 -5.34
CA TRP A 44 -9.94 -7.41 -6.37
C TRP A 44 -9.49 -5.97 -6.60
N SER A 45 -9.93 -5.02 -5.75
CA SER A 45 -9.59 -3.59 -5.80
C SER A 45 -8.09 -3.35 -5.73
N ASN A 46 -7.36 -4.16 -4.96
CA ASN A 46 -5.89 -4.17 -4.91
C ASN A 46 -5.27 -5.14 -5.93
N SER A 47 -4.04 -4.82 -6.38
CA SER A 47 -3.24 -5.49 -7.45
C SER A 47 -2.86 -6.98 -7.24
N GLY A 48 -3.62 -7.70 -6.43
CA GLY A 48 -3.47 -9.13 -6.17
C GLY A 48 -4.68 -9.78 -5.48
N GLY A 49 -5.67 -9.00 -5.06
CA GLY A 49 -6.91 -9.43 -4.41
C GLY A 49 -6.77 -10.11 -3.04
N PHE A 50 -7.84 -10.11 -2.27
CA PHE A 50 -7.96 -10.83 -1.00
C PHE A 50 -9.33 -11.50 -0.88
N VAL A 51 -9.38 -12.62 -0.17
CA VAL A 51 -10.63 -13.30 0.20
C VAL A 51 -10.94 -13.07 1.68
N PHE A 52 -12.20 -12.99 2.04
CA PHE A 52 -12.63 -12.92 3.43
C PHE A 52 -13.99 -13.60 3.62
N ASP A 53 -14.27 -14.03 4.85
CA ASP A 53 -15.57 -14.54 5.27
C ASP A 53 -16.30 -13.42 6.06
N PRO A 54 -17.41 -12.86 5.53
CA PRO A 54 -18.17 -11.82 6.20
C PRO A 54 -18.72 -12.26 7.57
N ALA A 55 -19.04 -13.55 7.76
CA ALA A 55 -19.58 -14.06 9.01
C ALA A 55 -18.51 -14.14 10.12
N ARG A 56 -17.25 -14.33 9.73
CA ARG A 56 -16.09 -14.30 10.66
C ARG A 56 -15.59 -12.89 10.95
N ALA A 57 -15.97 -11.89 10.16
CA ALA A 57 -15.60 -10.50 10.42
C ALA A 57 -16.18 -9.98 11.76
N GLY A 58 -17.23 -10.61 12.30
CA GLY A 58 -17.85 -10.23 13.57
C GLY A 58 -17.43 -11.04 14.80
N THR A 59 -16.62 -12.11 14.67
CA THR A 59 -16.24 -12.98 15.80
C THR A 59 -14.77 -13.38 15.73
N GLY A 60 -13.95 -12.79 16.59
CA GLY A 60 -12.59 -13.25 16.89
C GLY A 60 -11.56 -12.94 15.80
N MET A 61 -11.11 -11.70 15.78
CA MET A 61 -9.97 -11.23 14.99
C MET A 61 -8.65 -11.69 15.61
N GLN A 62 -8.14 -12.87 15.24
CA GLN A 62 -6.75 -13.34 15.49
C GLN A 62 -6.41 -14.33 14.35
N ASP A 63 -5.38 -14.18 13.51
CA ASP A 63 -4.08 -13.52 13.69
C ASP A 63 -3.63 -12.78 12.42
N GLY A 64 -3.07 -11.58 12.63
CA GLY A 64 -2.34 -10.79 11.63
C GLY A 64 -2.69 -9.31 11.59
N SER A 65 -3.83 -8.91 12.16
CA SER A 65 -4.18 -7.50 12.38
C SER A 65 -4.17 -7.19 13.87
N ALA A 66 -2.98 -7.15 14.47
CA ALA A 66 -2.81 -6.08 15.44
C ALA A 66 -3.20 -4.79 14.70
N THR A 67 -4.09 -3.98 15.26
CA THR A 67 -4.14 -2.57 14.85
C THR A 67 -2.69 -2.11 14.80
N PRO A 68 -2.19 -1.64 13.64
CA PRO A 68 -0.82 -1.18 13.56
C PRO A 68 -0.52 -0.28 14.74
N ASP A 69 0.50 -0.63 15.53
CA ASP A 69 0.90 0.18 16.66
C ASP A 69 1.64 1.39 16.10
N TRP A 70 0.90 2.48 15.94
CA TRP A 70 1.44 3.75 15.44
C TRP A 70 1.87 4.66 16.59
N GLY A 71 1.89 4.16 17.82
CA GLY A 71 2.28 4.91 19.00
C GLY A 71 1.47 6.20 19.15
N GLU A 72 2.16 7.34 19.15
CA GLU A 72 1.52 8.66 19.27
C GLU A 72 0.59 9.01 18.10
N ASP A 73 0.78 8.37 16.94
CA ASP A 73 -0.01 8.60 15.72
C ASP A 73 -1.24 7.65 15.62
N GLN A 74 -1.60 6.95 16.71
CA GLN A 74 -2.75 6.04 16.71
C GLN A 74 -4.09 6.73 16.40
N ASP A 75 -4.20 8.02 16.72
CA ASP A 75 -5.41 8.83 16.51
C ASP A 75 -5.74 9.05 15.02
N ILE A 76 -4.74 9.05 14.13
CA ILE A 76 -4.95 9.22 12.69
C ILE A 76 -5.20 7.90 11.93
N LEU A 77 -5.01 6.75 12.59
CA LEU A 77 -5.17 5.43 11.97
C LEU A 77 -6.56 5.20 11.35
N PRO A 78 -7.70 5.55 11.99
CA PRO A 78 -9.02 5.31 11.40
C PRO A 78 -9.21 6.01 10.05
N LEU A 79 -8.72 7.25 9.94
CA LEU A 79 -8.79 7.98 8.69
C LEU A 79 -7.77 7.44 7.67
N ALA A 80 -6.57 7.06 8.11
CA ALA A 80 -5.59 6.43 7.24
C ALA A 80 -6.10 5.11 6.63
N MET A 81 -6.87 4.32 7.39
CA MET A 81 -7.59 3.14 6.90
C MET A 81 -8.62 3.53 5.83
N GLN A 82 -9.44 4.55 6.07
CA GLN A 82 -10.40 5.02 5.06
C GLN A 82 -9.70 5.48 3.77
N ILE A 83 -8.59 6.21 3.89
CA ILE A 83 -7.78 6.66 2.76
C ILE A 83 -7.14 5.47 2.03
N HIS A 84 -6.66 4.47 2.77
CA HIS A 84 -6.14 3.21 2.20
C HIS A 84 -7.19 2.51 1.34
N GLU A 85 -8.40 2.33 1.85
CA GLU A 85 -9.49 1.66 1.14
C GLU A 85 -9.85 2.35 -0.18
N VAL A 86 -9.88 3.69 -0.21
CA VAL A 86 -10.26 4.42 -1.44
C VAL A 86 -9.10 4.62 -2.42
N SER A 87 -7.86 4.81 -1.93
CA SER A 87 -6.73 5.19 -2.79
C SER A 87 -5.77 4.04 -3.10
N GLY A 88 -5.84 2.95 -2.34
CA GLY A 88 -4.88 1.84 -2.38
C GLY A 88 -3.49 2.19 -1.84
N VAL A 89 -3.31 3.36 -1.20
CA VAL A 89 -2.02 3.77 -0.61
C VAL A 89 -1.61 2.81 0.50
N PRO A 90 -0.34 2.34 0.59
CA PRO A 90 0.07 1.41 1.64
C PRO A 90 -0.27 1.88 3.06
N LEU A 91 -0.78 0.98 3.90
CA LEU A 91 -1.08 1.29 5.30
C LEU A 91 0.16 1.13 6.18
N LEU A 92 1.23 1.86 5.84
CA LEU A 92 2.45 1.98 6.65
C LEU A 92 2.27 3.10 7.67
N GLY A 93 2.89 3.01 8.85
CA GLY A 93 2.84 4.09 9.84
C GLY A 93 3.71 5.29 9.47
N PRO A 94 3.57 6.41 10.20
CA PRO A 94 4.34 7.62 9.91
C PRO A 94 5.86 7.43 10.08
N VAL A 95 6.28 6.60 11.04
CA VAL A 95 7.69 6.23 11.24
C VAL A 95 8.21 5.46 10.03
N GLU A 96 7.46 4.47 9.54
CA GLU A 96 7.83 3.68 8.37
C GLU A 96 7.88 4.54 7.10
N TYR A 97 6.94 5.49 6.92
CA TYR A 97 6.98 6.40 5.78
C TYR A 97 8.22 7.30 5.82
N ARG A 98 8.57 7.86 6.98
CA ARG A 98 9.80 8.66 7.13
C ARG A 98 11.04 7.82 6.79
N ALA A 99 11.12 6.59 7.30
CA ALA A 99 12.21 5.67 6.99
C ALA A 99 12.27 5.33 5.50
N LEU A 100 11.12 5.01 4.88
CA LEU A 100 11.00 4.70 3.46
C LEU A 100 11.57 5.83 2.59
N PHE A 101 11.15 7.07 2.82
CA PHE A 101 11.62 8.20 2.01
C PHE A 101 13.11 8.48 2.21
N SER A 102 13.61 8.36 3.44
CA SER A 102 15.05 8.50 3.72
C SER A 102 15.89 7.42 3.03
N ILE A 103 15.40 6.17 3.01
CA ILE A 103 16.08 5.07 2.32
C ILE A 103 16.06 5.25 0.80
N ILE A 104 14.95 5.75 0.23
CA ILE A 104 14.87 6.05 -1.21
C ILE A 104 15.85 7.18 -1.58
N GLU A 105 15.92 8.26 -0.78
CA GLU A 105 16.89 9.34 -0.97
C GLU A 105 18.32 8.82 -1.00
N ASP A 106 18.69 7.99 -0.01
CA ASP A 106 20.04 7.41 0.06
C ASP A 106 20.31 6.41 -1.09
N ASP A 107 19.33 5.60 -1.51
CA ASP A 107 19.50 4.70 -2.64
C ASP A 107 19.71 5.46 -3.95
N ALA A 108 18.91 6.51 -4.20
CA ALA A 108 19.02 7.34 -5.40
C ALA A 108 20.36 8.08 -5.50
N GLY A 109 20.96 8.43 -4.36
CA GLY A 109 22.30 9.01 -4.31
C GLY A 109 23.45 8.03 -4.59
N ARG A 110 23.20 6.72 -4.51
CA ARG A 110 24.24 5.67 -4.63
C ARG A 110 24.10 4.81 -5.88
N HIS A 111 22.90 4.68 -6.42
CA HIS A 111 22.60 3.75 -7.51
C HIS A 111 21.72 4.42 -8.56
N PRO A 112 21.93 4.13 -9.87
CA PRO A 112 20.95 4.48 -10.89
C PRO A 112 19.58 3.90 -10.58
N PHE A 113 18.54 4.67 -10.86
CA PHE A 113 17.18 4.23 -10.65
C PHE A 113 16.80 3.11 -11.62
N ASP A 114 16.38 1.98 -11.06
CA ASP A 114 15.70 0.91 -11.76
C ASP A 114 14.55 0.45 -10.87
N LEU A 115 13.32 0.51 -11.34
CA LEU A 115 12.14 0.26 -10.51
C LEU A 115 12.20 -1.10 -9.79
N LYS A 116 12.72 -2.13 -10.46
CA LYS A 116 12.77 -3.49 -9.91
C LYS A 116 13.85 -3.60 -8.84
N GLU A 117 15.06 -3.14 -9.13
CA GLU A 117 16.23 -3.27 -8.25
C GLU A 117 16.20 -2.24 -7.12
N THR A 118 15.82 -0.98 -7.38
CA THR A 118 15.56 0.04 -6.34
C THR A 118 14.49 -0.46 -5.37
N GLY A 119 13.34 -0.96 -5.88
CA GLY A 119 12.28 -1.49 -5.01
C GLY A 119 12.72 -2.67 -4.16
N LYS A 120 13.65 -3.51 -4.66
CA LYS A 120 14.25 -4.60 -3.88
C LYS A 120 15.15 -4.06 -2.76
N ARG A 121 16.12 -3.20 -3.10
CA ARG A 121 17.09 -2.63 -2.14
C ARG A 121 16.39 -1.83 -1.04
N VAL A 122 15.43 -0.99 -1.39
CA VAL A 122 14.66 -0.18 -0.42
C VAL A 122 13.90 -1.08 0.56
N ARG A 123 13.21 -2.12 0.07
CA ARG A 123 12.50 -3.08 0.93
C ARG A 123 13.44 -3.86 1.83
N ASP A 124 14.58 -4.31 1.32
CA ASP A 124 15.57 -5.03 2.12
C ASP A 124 16.10 -4.15 3.26
N ARG A 125 16.39 -2.86 2.98
CA ARG A 125 16.85 -1.89 3.99
C ARG A 125 15.78 -1.51 5.02
N LEU A 126 14.51 -1.40 4.63
CA LEU A 126 13.41 -1.23 5.59
C LEU A 126 13.35 -2.40 6.58
N ARG A 127 13.43 -3.63 6.07
CA ARG A 127 13.43 -4.84 6.90
C ARG A 127 14.65 -4.89 7.83
N GLU A 128 15.83 -4.53 7.33
CA GLU A 128 17.06 -4.47 8.14
C GLU A 128 16.95 -3.43 9.27
N ALA A 129 16.24 -2.32 9.03
CA ALA A 129 15.96 -1.29 10.02
C ALA A 129 14.81 -1.65 10.99
N GLY A 130 14.23 -2.85 10.87
CA GLY A 130 13.11 -3.30 11.72
C GLY A 130 11.75 -2.71 11.35
N HIS A 131 11.64 -2.03 10.21
CA HIS A 131 10.39 -1.45 9.74
C HIS A 131 9.56 -2.44 8.90
N GLY A 132 8.24 -2.28 8.98
CA GLY A 132 7.31 -2.93 8.07
C GLY A 132 7.40 -2.37 6.64
N GLY A 133 6.81 -3.08 5.69
CA GLY A 133 6.75 -2.66 4.28
C GLY A 133 7.11 -3.78 3.33
N SER A 134 6.14 -4.19 2.51
CA SER A 134 6.36 -5.18 1.47
C SER A 134 6.97 -4.54 0.21
N ARG A 135 7.46 -5.38 -0.70
CA ARG A 135 7.93 -4.89 -2.01
C ARG A 135 6.80 -4.28 -2.83
N LEU A 136 5.55 -4.71 -2.60
CA LEU A 136 4.37 -4.13 -3.22
C LEU A 136 4.21 -2.68 -2.76
N ASP A 137 4.31 -2.43 -1.46
CA ASP A 137 4.16 -1.11 -0.86
C ASP A 137 5.21 -0.14 -1.38
N VAL A 138 6.48 -0.57 -1.37
CA VAL A 138 7.58 0.21 -1.93
C VAL A 138 7.35 0.53 -3.41
N ASN A 139 6.95 -0.45 -4.21
CA ASN A 139 6.69 -0.23 -5.63
C ASN A 139 5.48 0.67 -5.89
N TRP A 140 4.46 0.64 -5.05
CA TRP A 140 3.32 1.56 -5.15
C TRP A 140 3.80 3.00 -5.03
N ILE A 141 4.68 3.28 -4.06
CA ILE A 141 5.26 4.60 -3.82
C ILE A 141 6.14 5.04 -4.98
N LEU A 142 7.07 4.19 -5.42
CA LEU A 142 7.96 4.51 -6.55
C LEU A 142 7.18 4.77 -7.85
N ARG A 143 6.17 3.95 -8.16
CA ARG A 143 5.31 4.16 -9.33
C ARG A 143 4.48 5.43 -9.21
N GLY A 144 3.93 5.71 -8.03
CA GLY A 144 3.18 6.94 -7.78
C GLY A 144 4.03 8.18 -8.05
N LEU A 145 5.29 8.18 -7.61
CA LEU A 145 6.25 9.26 -7.89
C LEU A 145 6.52 9.42 -9.40
N LEU A 146 6.80 8.32 -10.11
CA LEU A 146 7.01 8.34 -11.57
C LEU A 146 5.80 8.87 -12.33
N MET A 147 4.59 8.41 -11.99
CA MET A 147 3.34 8.85 -12.62
C MET A 147 3.04 10.32 -12.37
N ARG A 148 3.60 10.91 -11.31
CA ARG A 148 3.55 12.34 -11.00
C ARG A 148 4.72 13.14 -11.60
N GLY A 149 5.48 12.53 -12.52
CA GLY A 149 6.58 13.18 -13.23
C GLY A 149 7.85 13.35 -12.41
N HIS A 150 8.04 12.57 -11.34
CA HIS A 150 9.31 12.55 -10.63
C HIS A 150 10.36 11.80 -11.46
N ALA A 151 11.50 12.45 -11.69
CA ALA A 151 12.67 11.84 -12.31
C ALA A 151 13.74 11.59 -11.25
N PHE A 152 14.04 10.31 -10.99
CA PHE A 152 15.07 9.92 -10.04
C PHE A 152 16.47 10.12 -10.63
N GLY A 153 17.41 10.62 -9.82
CA GLY A 153 18.77 10.96 -10.22
C GLY A 153 18.96 12.40 -10.71
N GLU A 154 17.89 13.20 -10.79
CA GLU A 154 17.95 14.61 -11.27
C GLU A 154 17.99 15.64 -10.13
N GLY A 155 18.39 15.22 -8.92
CA GLY A 155 18.60 16.11 -7.77
C GLY A 155 17.34 16.48 -6.99
N GLN A 156 16.20 15.85 -7.29
CA GLN A 156 14.92 16.07 -6.59
C GLN A 156 14.57 14.94 -5.59
N ASP A 157 15.48 14.01 -5.33
CA ASP A 157 15.24 12.78 -4.57
C ASP A 157 15.24 12.95 -3.05
N ARG A 158 15.24 14.19 -2.56
CA ARG A 158 15.21 14.47 -1.12
C ARG A 158 13.96 13.88 -0.46
N ALA A 159 14.11 13.26 0.71
CA ALA A 159 13.01 12.60 1.41
C ALA A 159 11.80 13.52 1.62
N ALA A 160 12.03 14.79 1.99
CA ALA A 160 10.96 15.79 2.16
C ALA A 160 10.19 16.07 0.85
N THR A 161 10.90 16.08 -0.29
CA THR A 161 10.30 16.24 -1.63
C THR A 161 9.46 15.02 -1.98
N LEU A 162 10.00 13.81 -1.76
CA LEU A 162 9.30 12.55 -2.04
C LEU A 162 8.04 12.40 -1.17
N ALA A 163 8.12 12.73 0.11
CA ALA A 163 7.00 12.74 1.04
C ALA A 163 5.89 13.69 0.58
N THR A 164 6.25 14.92 0.21
CA THR A 164 5.31 15.94 -0.27
C THR A 164 4.62 15.51 -1.57
N LYS A 165 5.39 14.95 -2.52
CA LYS A 165 4.84 14.41 -3.78
C LYS A 165 3.88 13.25 -3.53
N THR A 166 4.22 12.36 -2.60
CA THR A 166 3.38 11.22 -2.22
C THR A 166 2.08 11.69 -1.55
N ALA A 167 2.15 12.58 -0.57
CA ALA A 167 0.95 13.15 0.07
C ALA A 167 0.02 13.83 -0.95
N ASN A 168 0.58 14.60 -1.89
CA ASN A 168 -0.19 15.22 -2.98
C ASN A 168 -0.80 14.20 -3.94
N ASN A 169 -0.12 13.08 -4.20
CA ASN A 169 -0.66 11.98 -4.97
C ASN A 169 -1.89 11.38 -4.28
N VAL A 170 -1.76 11.06 -2.99
CA VAL A 170 -2.85 10.51 -2.16
C VAL A 170 -4.06 11.45 -2.13
N ARG A 171 -3.86 12.75 -1.90
CA ARG A 171 -4.94 13.75 -1.98
C ARG A 171 -5.68 13.70 -3.31
N SER A 172 -4.93 13.62 -4.41
CA SER A 172 -5.52 13.59 -5.75
C SER A 172 -6.33 12.31 -5.99
N LEU A 173 -5.87 11.17 -5.46
CA LEU A 173 -6.60 9.90 -5.51
C LEU A 173 -7.89 9.96 -4.69
N CYS A 174 -7.84 10.46 -3.45
CA CYS A 174 -9.04 10.64 -2.62
C CYS A 174 -10.09 11.51 -3.30
N LEU A 175 -9.68 12.66 -3.86
CA LEU A 175 -10.60 13.56 -4.58
C LEU A 175 -11.20 12.92 -5.83
N ARG A 176 -10.42 12.09 -6.55
CA ARG A 176 -10.91 11.33 -7.71
C ARG A 176 -12.01 10.35 -7.31
N GLU A 177 -11.87 9.71 -6.16
CA GLU A 177 -12.87 8.81 -5.58
C GLU A 177 -13.97 9.54 -4.78
N GLN A 178 -14.09 10.88 -4.94
CA GLN A 178 -15.09 11.72 -4.29
C GLN A 178 -15.06 11.70 -2.75
N MET A 179 -13.94 11.31 -2.15
CA MET A 179 -13.75 11.43 -0.70
C MET A 179 -13.58 12.91 -0.32
N ILE A 180 -14.37 13.36 0.66
CA ILE A 180 -14.25 14.70 1.22
C ILE A 180 -12.97 14.80 2.05
N LEU A 181 -12.10 15.74 1.70
CA LEU A 181 -10.88 16.06 2.44
C LEU A 181 -11.09 17.36 3.21
N ASP A 182 -11.63 17.24 4.42
CA ASP A 182 -11.75 18.38 5.34
C ASP A 182 -10.39 18.72 5.98
N ARG A 183 -10.36 19.74 6.84
CA ARG A 183 -9.13 20.21 7.50
C ARG A 183 -8.48 19.14 8.39
N ALA A 184 -9.29 18.31 9.05
CA ALA A 184 -8.78 17.22 9.88
C ALA A 184 -8.10 16.17 8.99
N ALA A 185 -8.71 15.85 7.85
CA ALA A 185 -8.15 14.90 6.91
C ALA A 185 -6.86 15.39 6.25
N GLU A 186 -6.82 16.66 5.87
CA GLU A 186 -5.61 17.28 5.33
C GLU A 186 -4.45 17.30 6.34
N THR A 187 -4.76 17.57 7.61
CA THR A 187 -3.78 17.55 8.71
C THR A 187 -3.27 16.13 8.99
N ALA A 188 -4.18 15.15 9.00
CA ALA A 188 -3.84 13.75 9.19
C ALA A 188 -2.96 13.22 8.05
N ILE A 189 -3.28 13.52 6.78
CA ILE A 189 -2.42 13.18 5.63
C ILE A 189 -1.04 13.81 5.80
N ALA A 190 -0.99 15.09 6.20
CA ALA A 190 0.28 15.78 6.39
C ALA A 190 1.14 15.10 7.46
N ARG A 191 0.56 14.80 8.63
CA ARG A 191 1.18 14.06 9.72
C ARG A 191 1.62 12.67 9.30
N TRP A 192 0.77 11.96 8.56
CA TRP A 192 1.02 10.58 8.11
C TRP A 192 2.28 10.45 7.26
N PHE A 193 2.48 11.37 6.32
CA PHE A 193 3.67 11.38 5.45
C PHE A 193 4.84 12.21 6.02
N GLY A 194 4.70 12.81 7.20
CA GLY A 194 5.73 13.68 7.79
C GLY A 194 5.96 14.98 7.00
N THR A 195 4.89 15.55 6.45
CA THR A 195 4.91 16.79 5.64
C THR A 195 4.25 17.94 6.39
N SER A 196 4.53 19.18 5.98
CA SER A 196 3.77 20.34 6.47
C SER A 196 2.41 20.44 5.77
N PRO A 197 1.34 20.85 6.46
CA PRO A 197 0.07 21.16 5.82
C PRO A 197 0.25 22.27 4.78
N ASP A 198 -0.38 22.14 3.61
CA ASP A 198 -0.35 23.20 2.59
C ASP A 198 -1.19 24.38 3.08
N ALA A 199 -0.53 25.44 3.54
CA ALA A 199 -1.18 26.64 4.08
C ALA A 199 -2.17 27.28 3.11
N ARG A 200 -2.02 27.09 1.79
CA ARG A 200 -2.95 27.62 0.77
C ARG A 200 -4.28 26.89 0.75
N ARG A 201 -4.35 25.66 1.26
CA ARG A 201 -5.56 24.83 1.31
C ARG A 201 -6.31 24.90 2.64
N MET A 202 -5.68 25.44 3.68
CA MET A 202 -6.29 25.59 5.02
C MET A 202 -7.29 26.75 5.12
N GLY A 203 -7.39 27.58 4.07
CA GLY A 203 -8.19 28.82 4.03
C GLY A 203 -9.51 28.75 3.28
N GLN A 204 -9.96 27.57 2.83
CA GLN A 204 -11.32 27.38 2.29
C GLN A 204 -12.16 26.51 3.22
#